data_AF-A0A8T6LIC9-F1
#
_entry.id   AF-A0A8T6LIC9-F1
#
_cell.length_a   1.000
_cell.length_b   1.000
_cell.length_c   1.000
_cell.angle_alpha   90.00
_cell.angle_beta   90.00
_cell.angle_gamma   90.00
#
_symmetry.space_group_name_H-M   'P 1'
#
loop_
_entity.id
_entity.type
_entity.pdbx_description
1 polymer ?
#
loop_
_entity_poly.entity_id
_entity_poly.type
_entity_poly.pdbx_seq_one_letter_code
_entity_poly.pdbx_strand_id
1 'polypeptide(L)'
;FTEAHHVKHWADGGETSLGNTVLLCRRHHRAVHEGQVKLSVATDGTVVFFTRGGKMLADAPKQVWRDLAPVPPVHPAAPSKGEGAVLSNGAALYRDSDIPWRIEAEAREAVEESLE
;
A
#
# COMPACT_ATOMS: atom_id res chain seq x y z
N PHE A 1 0.64 -11.54 15.80
CA PHE A 1 1.62 -11.14 14.77
C PHE A 1 1.08 -9.96 13.97
N THR A 2 1.96 -9.04 13.57
CA THR A 2 1.64 -7.84 12.78
C THR A 2 2.18 -7.99 11.36
N GLU A 3 1.54 -7.34 10.39
CA GLU A 3 1.91 -7.29 8.98
C GLU A 3 2.07 -5.82 8.57
N ALA A 4 3.04 -5.55 7.68
CA ALA A 4 3.28 -4.21 7.14
C ALA A 4 2.37 -3.96 5.94
N HIS A 5 1.53 -2.93 6.04
CA HIS A 5 0.65 -2.49 4.97
C HIS A 5 1.18 -1.19 4.35
N HIS A 6 1.31 -1.14 3.03
CA HIS A 6 1.83 0.04 2.34
C HIS A 6 0.85 1.22 2.41
N VAL A 7 1.31 2.40 2.83
CA VAL A 7 0.51 3.63 2.90
C VAL A 7 0.29 4.22 1.51
N LYS A 8 1.33 4.35 0.69
CA LYS A 8 1.21 4.43 -0.76
C LYS A 8 1.29 3.02 -1.29
N HIS A 9 0.24 2.54 -1.94
CA HIS A 9 0.19 1.16 -2.37
C HIS A 9 1.33 0.84 -3.34
N TRP A 10 1.90 -0.38 -3.25
CA TRP A 10 3.04 -0.77 -4.08
C TRP A 10 2.73 -0.64 -5.59
N ALA A 11 1.55 -1.08 -6.03
CA ALA A 11 1.12 -0.97 -7.43
C ALA A 11 0.94 0.50 -7.90
N ASP A 12 0.81 1.46 -6.98
CA ASP A 12 0.72 2.88 -7.27
C ASP A 12 2.12 3.56 -7.30
N GLY A 13 3.19 2.78 -7.21
CA GLY A 13 4.55 3.29 -7.07
C GLY A 13 4.90 3.67 -5.64
N GLY A 14 4.32 2.97 -4.66
CA GLY A 14 4.74 3.05 -3.27
C GLY A 14 5.95 2.17 -3.00
N GLU A 15 7.02 2.76 -2.49
CA GLU A 15 8.24 2.04 -2.16
C GLU A 15 8.03 1.04 -1.01
N THR A 16 8.74 -0.08 -1.05
CA THR A 16 8.85 -0.99 0.09
C THR A 16 9.84 -0.42 1.11
N SER A 17 9.33 0.45 2.00
CA SER A 17 10.11 1.07 3.07
C SER A 17 9.33 1.12 4.38
N LEU A 18 10.04 1.21 5.51
CA LEU A 18 9.40 1.45 6.81
C LEU A 18 8.67 2.80 6.82
N GLY A 19 9.20 3.80 6.10
CA GLY A 19 8.56 5.09 5.93
C GLY A 19 7.24 5.01 5.18
N ASN A 20 7.03 4.01 4.30
CA ASN A 20 5.80 3.85 3.53
C ASN A 20 4.88 2.74 4.08
N THR A 21 5.01 2.32 5.34
CA THR A 21 4.17 1.24 5.89
C THR A 21 3.55 1.55 7.25
N VAL A 22 2.43 0.91 7.55
CA VAL A 22 1.77 0.88 8.87
C VAL A 22 1.57 -0.56 9.32
N LEU A 23 1.58 -0.80 10.63
CA LEU A 23 1.45 -2.15 11.18
C LEU A 23 -0.02 -2.48 11.47
N LEU A 24 -0.52 -3.52 10.80
CA LEU A 24 -1.86 -4.05 11.00
C LEU A 24 -1.80 -5.50 11.47
N CYS A 25 -2.80 -5.97 12.21
CA CYS A 25 -2.95 -7.41 12.39
C CYS A 25 -3.50 -8.02 11.08
N ARG A 26 -3.22 -9.31 10.84
CA ARG A 26 -3.65 -10.02 9.62
C ARG A 26 -5.11 -9.80 9.23
N ARG A 27 -6.02 -9.80 10.22
CA ARG A 27 -7.45 -9.56 9.99
C ARG A 27 -7.72 -8.16 9.43
N HIS A 28 -7.09 -7.14 9.99
CA HIS A 28 -7.27 -5.76 9.53
C HIS A 28 -6.51 -5.46 8.25
N HIS A 29 -5.34 -6.08 8.05
CA HIS A 29 -4.60 -5.99 6.79
C HIS A 29 -5.46 -6.48 5.62
N ARG A 30 -6.06 -7.66 5.76
CA ARG A 30 -7.02 -8.19 4.78
C ARG A 30 -8.23 -7.27 4.58
N ALA A 31 -8.81 -6.73 5.65
CA ALA A 31 -9.95 -5.83 5.57
C ALA A 31 -9.63 -4.52 4.82
N VAL A 32 -8.40 -4.01 4.93
CA VAL A 32 -7.94 -2.86 4.14
C VAL A 32 -7.81 -3.25 2.68
N HIS A 33 -7.14 -4.35 2.38
CA HIS A 33 -7.05 -4.86 1.00
C HIS A 33 -8.43 -5.05 0.38
N GLU A 34 -9.38 -5.69 1.06
CA GLU A 34 -10.74 -5.94 0.56
C GLU A 34 -11.67 -4.71 0.57
N GLY A 35 -11.15 -3.51 0.87
CA GLY A 35 -11.90 -2.25 0.86
C GLY A 35 -12.97 -2.13 1.96
N GLN A 36 -12.96 -3.01 2.96
CA GLN A 36 -13.87 -2.95 4.12
C GLN A 36 -13.45 -1.87 5.10
N VAL A 37 -12.15 -1.60 5.17
CA VAL A 37 -11.54 -0.51 5.93
C VAL A 37 -10.71 0.32 4.96
N LYS A 38 -10.76 1.64 5.08
CA LYS A 38 -9.83 2.55 4.41
C LYS A 38 -8.92 3.18 5.44
N LEU A 39 -7.71 3.52 5.05
CA LEU A 39 -6.81 4.32 5.88
C LEU A 39 -6.35 5.56 5.14
N SER A 40 -6.03 6.61 5.89
CA SER A 40 -5.43 7.83 5.40
C SER A 40 -4.47 8.36 6.45
N VAL A 41 -3.46 9.10 6.02
CA VAL A 41 -2.53 9.79 6.91
C VAL A 41 -2.89 11.26 6.92
N ALA A 42 -3.19 11.79 8.11
CA ALA A 42 -3.44 13.20 8.32
C ALA A 42 -2.14 14.01 8.19
N THR A 43 -2.26 15.34 8.07
CA THR A 43 -1.09 16.23 7.89
C THR A 43 -0.10 16.21 9.04
N ASP A 44 -0.53 15.79 10.23
CA ASP A 44 0.30 15.63 11.42
C ASP A 44 0.94 14.22 11.53
N GLY A 45 0.76 13.38 10.51
CA GLY A 45 1.23 11.99 10.48
C GLY A 45 0.29 11.01 11.19
N THR A 46 -0.85 11.44 11.75
CA THR A 46 -1.80 10.52 12.38
C THR A 46 -2.46 9.62 11.34
N VAL A 47 -2.40 8.30 11.57
CA VAL A 47 -3.12 7.32 10.75
C VAL A 47 -4.58 7.27 11.20
N VAL A 48 -5.50 7.53 10.28
CA VAL A 48 -6.95 7.54 10.50
C VAL A 48 -7.58 6.42 9.69
N PHE A 49 -8.47 5.66 10.33
CA PHE A 49 -9.19 4.55 9.69
C PHE A 49 -10.66 4.89 9.49
N PHE A 50 -11.23 4.40 8.39
CA PHE A 50 -12.62 4.58 8.03
C PHE A 50 -13.26 3.23 7.72
N THR A 51 -14.52 3.07 8.07
CA THR A 51 -15.33 1.94 7.59
C THR A 51 -15.55 2.06 6.08
N ARG A 52 -16.02 0.98 5.45
CA ARG A 52 -16.48 0.98 4.05
C ARG A 52 -17.46 2.13 3.74
N GLY A 53 -18.32 2.50 4.70
CA GLY A 53 -19.28 3.60 4.57
C GLY A 53 -18.70 4.99 4.81
N GLY A 54 -17.39 5.12 5.02
CA GLY A 54 -16.71 6.40 5.23
C GLY A 54 -16.77 6.93 6.67
N LYS A 55 -17.36 6.18 7.62
CA LYS A 55 -17.37 6.58 9.03
C LYS A 55 -15.99 6.38 9.64
N MET A 56 -15.45 7.42 10.28
CA MET A 56 -14.19 7.32 11.02
C MET A 56 -14.29 6.33 12.19
N LEU A 57 -13.29 5.47 12.31
CA LEU A 57 -13.11 4.55 13.44
C LEU A 57 -12.35 5.26 14.56
N ALA A 58 -13.07 6.04 15.37
CA ALA A 58 -12.49 6.87 16.42
C ALA A 58 -11.73 6.07 17.50
N ASP A 59 -12.15 4.82 17.74
CA ASP A 59 -11.53 3.92 18.73
C ASP A 59 -10.33 3.15 18.16
N ALA A 60 -9.92 3.42 16.91
CA ALA A 60 -8.74 2.78 16.35
C ALA A 60 -7.47 3.19 17.13
N PRO A 61 -6.52 2.27 17.33
CA PRO A 61 -5.25 2.61 17.97
C PRO A 61 -4.57 3.76 17.23
N LYS A 62 -4.11 4.77 17.98
CA LYS A 62 -3.34 5.87 17.40
C LYS A 62 -2.01 5.33 16.89
N GLN A 63 -1.81 5.41 15.59
CA GLN A 63 -0.52 5.18 14.96
C GLN A 63 -0.03 6.48 14.35
N VAL A 64 1.26 6.74 14.48
CA VAL A 64 1.93 7.88 13.88
C VAL A 64 2.77 7.35 12.75
N TRP A 65 2.36 7.69 11.53
CA TRP A 65 3.15 7.51 10.34
C TRP A 65 4.32 8.50 10.36
N ARG A 66 5.51 8.01 10.04
CA ARG A 66 6.71 8.84 9.91
C ARG A 66 7.26 8.64 8.53
N ASP A 67 7.49 9.75 7.83
CA ASP A 67 8.24 9.77 6.59
C ASP A 67 9.72 9.53 6.89
N LEU A 68 10.06 8.25 7.09
CA LEU A 68 11.42 7.83 7.33
C LEU A 68 12.14 7.73 5.98
N ALA A 69 13.38 8.21 5.95
CA ALA A 69 14.24 8.04 4.78
C ALA A 69 14.22 6.56 4.34
N PRO A 70 14.11 6.31 3.02
CA PRO A 70 14.02 4.96 2.51
C PRO A 70 15.27 4.17 2.89
N VAL A 71 15.03 2.93 3.34
CA VAL A 71 16.11 1.97 3.56
C VAL A 71 16.60 1.56 2.17
N PRO A 72 17.92 1.52 1.90
CA PRO A 72 18.42 1.11 0.58
C PRO A 72 17.78 -0.21 0.15
N PRO A 73 17.31 -0.31 -1.10
CA PRO A 73 16.42 -1.38 -1.52
C PRO A 73 17.12 -2.72 -1.46
N VAL A 74 16.56 -3.63 -0.65
CA VAL A 74 16.83 -5.08 -0.75
C VAL A 74 15.79 -5.74 -1.68
N HIS A 75 14.78 -4.99 -2.13
CA HIS A 75 13.65 -5.43 -2.93
C HIS A 75 13.51 -4.59 -4.21
N PRO A 76 12.95 -5.15 -5.30
CA PRO A 76 12.72 -4.42 -6.55
C PRO A 76 11.83 -3.20 -6.31
N ALA A 77 12.24 -2.06 -6.86
CA ALA A 77 11.55 -0.78 -6.72
C ALA A 77 10.14 -0.86 -7.35
N ALA A 78 9.17 -0.23 -6.70
CA ALA A 78 7.82 -0.09 -7.24
C ALA A 78 7.83 0.81 -8.49
N PRO A 79 6.95 0.57 -9.48
CA PRO A 79 6.90 1.37 -10.70
C PRO A 79 6.43 2.81 -10.40
N SER A 80 7.16 3.82 -10.90
CA SER A 80 6.80 5.22 -10.65
C SER A 80 5.47 5.62 -11.33
N LYS A 81 4.48 6.07 -10.54
CA LYS A 81 3.31 6.84 -11.04
C LYS A 81 2.90 7.97 -10.07
N GLY A 82 2.63 9.13 -10.69
CA GLY A 82 1.72 10.23 -10.31
C GLY A 82 1.86 10.91 -8.95
N GLU A 83 2.06 12.23 -8.94
CA GLU A 83 1.89 13.09 -7.76
C GLU A 83 0.40 13.19 -7.37
N GLY A 84 0.05 12.96 -6.09
CA GLY A 84 -1.32 13.07 -5.59
C GLY A 84 -1.52 12.53 -4.17
N ALA A 85 -2.68 12.86 -3.57
CA ALA A 85 -3.06 12.42 -2.23
C ALA A 85 -3.10 10.89 -2.14
N VAL A 86 -2.37 10.33 -1.18
CA VAL A 86 -2.13 8.90 -1.07
C VAL A 86 -3.30 8.21 -0.36
N LEU A 87 -4.12 7.49 -1.12
CA LEU A 87 -5.18 6.61 -0.61
C LEU A 87 -4.78 5.17 -0.88
N SER A 88 -4.46 4.41 0.17
CA SER A 88 -4.15 2.98 0.05
C SER A 88 -5.32 2.14 0.53
N ASN A 89 -6.14 1.69 -0.42
CA ASN A 89 -7.09 0.61 -0.19
C ASN A 89 -6.48 -0.76 -0.52
N GLY A 90 -5.14 -0.87 -0.61
CA GLY A 90 -4.51 -2.12 -1.04
C GLY A 90 -4.83 -2.50 -2.50
N ALA A 91 -4.17 -3.56 -2.97
CA ALA A 91 -4.27 -4.05 -4.35
C ALA A 91 -5.67 -4.53 -4.78
N ALA A 92 -6.60 -4.78 -3.85
CA ALA A 92 -7.82 -5.55 -4.19
C ALA A 92 -8.89 -4.77 -4.96
N LEU A 93 -8.54 -3.59 -5.48
CA LEU A 93 -9.34 -2.86 -6.46
C LEU A 93 -8.70 -2.81 -7.85
N TYR A 94 -7.47 -3.30 -8.03
CA TYR A 94 -6.95 -3.53 -9.37
C TYR A 94 -7.62 -4.78 -9.93
N ARG A 95 -8.55 -4.60 -10.87
CA ARG A 95 -8.82 -5.68 -11.84
C ARG A 95 -7.54 -5.87 -12.64
N ASP A 96 -7.32 -7.05 -13.21
CA ASP A 96 -6.20 -7.26 -14.14
C ASP A 96 -6.16 -6.16 -15.22
N SER A 97 -7.34 -5.70 -15.67
CA SER A 97 -7.49 -4.58 -16.62
C SER A 97 -7.00 -3.21 -16.12
N ASP A 98 -6.89 -3.02 -14.81
CA ASP A 98 -6.42 -1.77 -14.20
C ASP A 98 -4.89 -1.77 -14.03
N ILE A 99 -4.25 -2.95 -14.14
CA ILE A 99 -2.79 -3.06 -14.14
C ILE A 99 -2.31 -2.53 -15.49
N PRO A 100 -1.50 -1.45 -15.52
CA PRO A 100 -0.99 -0.93 -16.78
C PRO A 100 -0.23 -2.02 -17.51
N TRP A 101 -0.55 -2.23 -18.80
CA TRP A 101 0.02 -3.33 -19.60
C TRP A 101 1.55 -3.45 -19.48
N ARG A 102 2.26 -2.32 -19.34
CA ARG A 102 3.71 -2.26 -19.20
C ARG A 102 4.21 -3.02 -17.97
N ILE A 103 3.48 -2.95 -16.85
CA ILE A 103 3.79 -3.71 -15.63
C ILE A 103 3.56 -5.20 -15.87
N GLU A 104 2.46 -5.58 -16.54
CA GLU A 104 2.22 -6.99 -16.88
C GLU A 104 3.28 -7.55 -17.83
N ALA A 105 3.75 -6.76 -18.79
CA ALA A 105 4.77 -7.16 -19.75
C ALA A 105 6.13 -7.33 -19.08
N GLU A 106 6.56 -6.36 -18.27
CA GLU A 106 7.80 -6.46 -17.49
C GLU A 106 7.77 -7.67 -16.54
N ALA A 107 6.63 -7.92 -15.89
CA ALA A 107 6.47 -9.11 -15.04
C ALA A 107 6.53 -10.42 -15.84
N ARG A 108 5.99 -10.47 -17.07
CA ARG A 108 6.05 -11.66 -17.95
C ARG A 108 7.47 -11.92 -18.46
N GLU A 109 8.17 -10.88 -18.92
CA GLU A 109 9.56 -10.99 -19.38
C GLU A 109 10.47 -11.49 -18.25
N ALA A 110 10.34 -10.96 -17.04
CA ALA A 110 11.12 -11.40 -15.89
C ALA A 110 10.88 -12.88 -15.52
N VAL A 111 9.66 -13.38 -15.70
CA VAL A 111 9.34 -14.81 -15.49
C VAL A 111 9.95 -15.68 -16.59
N GLU A 112 9.90 -15.24 -17.84
CA GLU A 112 10.48 -15.97 -18.99
C GLU A 112 12.01 -16.04 -18.88
N GLU A 113 12.67 -14.93 -18.53
CA GLU A 113 14.12 -14.86 -18.30
C GLU A 113 14.56 -15.72 -17.12
N SER A 114 13.71 -15.91 -16.11
CA SER A 114 14.00 -16.77 -14.95
C SER A 114 13.85 -18.28 -15.25
N LEU A 115 13.29 -18.63 -16.42
CA LEU A 115 13.08 -20.01 -16.85
C LEU A 115 14.15 -20.51 -17.84
N GLU A 116 15.04 -19.61 -18.30
CA GLU A 116 16.25 -19.92 -19.08
C GLU A 116 17.47 -20.17 -18.19
#